data_AF-A0A0K1Q2V6-F1
#
_entry.id   AF-A0A0K1Q2V6-F1
#
_cell.length_a   1.000
_cell.length_b   1.000
_cell.length_c   1.000
_cell.angle_alpha   90.00
_cell.angle_beta   90.00
_cell.angle_gamma   90.00
#
_symmetry.space_group_name_H-M   'P 1'
#
loop_
_entity.id
_entity.type
_entity.pdbx_description
1 polymer ?
#
loop_
_entity_poly.entity_id
_entity_poly.type
_entity_poly.pdbx_seq_one_letter_code
_entity_poly.pdbx_strand_id
1 'polypeptide(L)'
;MADVYEGASVPREVAQATVLDAAGARVQLASFWQNGPCMLVLLRQFGCVSCAQQVTELSSRLDELARAGVHTVLVGNGTREELVAFVDRHALAGAPVEAVTDPELEAYRALGLVRSAWATVGPRAIVGTVRAMAAGFPHRAPEGDRTQQGGVLFVDGRGVVRLYKRNRSICDYLPASELVEAALRLAIERAGSAAPV
;
A
#
# COMPACT_ATOMS: atom_id res chain seq x y z
N MET A 1 -4.10 13.48 15.09
CA MET A 1 -5.15 12.48 15.38
C MET A 1 -4.42 11.16 15.34
N ALA A 2 -4.11 10.58 16.50
CA ALA A 2 -3.14 9.47 16.60
C ALA A 2 -3.53 8.32 15.66
N ASP A 3 -2.59 7.92 14.83
CA ASP A 3 -2.71 6.73 14.00
C ASP A 3 -2.66 5.52 14.92
N VAL A 4 -3.82 4.87 15.08
CA VAL A 4 -4.19 3.94 16.17
C VAL A 4 -3.22 2.77 16.39
N TYR A 5 -2.29 2.53 15.46
CA TYR A 5 -1.39 1.41 15.50
C TYR A 5 0.09 1.76 15.69
N GLU A 6 0.52 3.01 15.58
CA GLU A 6 1.96 3.32 15.61
C GLU A 6 2.61 2.92 16.95
N GLY A 7 3.67 2.11 16.88
CA GLY A 7 4.35 1.52 18.04
C GLY A 7 3.69 0.26 18.61
N ALA A 8 2.51 -0.12 18.15
CA ALA A 8 1.83 -1.35 18.56
C ALA A 8 2.20 -2.55 17.65
N SER A 9 2.01 -3.77 18.14
CA SER A 9 2.07 -4.96 17.30
C SER A 9 0.92 -4.98 16.29
N VAL A 10 1.18 -5.47 15.08
CA VAL A 10 0.15 -5.68 14.05
C VAL A 10 -0.97 -6.57 14.62
N PRO A 11 -2.25 -6.16 14.53
CA PRO A 11 -3.36 -6.99 14.99
C PRO A 11 -3.36 -8.36 14.33
N ARG A 12 -3.77 -9.40 15.07
CA ARG A 12 -3.78 -10.78 14.59
C ARG A 12 -4.63 -10.95 13.34
N GLU A 13 -5.74 -10.23 13.27
CA GLU A 13 -6.67 -10.24 12.14
C GLU A 13 -5.99 -9.71 10.86
N VAL A 14 -5.16 -8.67 10.99
CA VAL A 14 -4.37 -8.15 9.86
C VAL A 14 -3.29 -9.15 9.47
N ALA A 15 -2.56 -9.69 10.45
CA ALA A 15 -1.51 -10.67 10.21
C ALA A 15 -2.02 -11.94 9.51
N GLN A 16 -3.24 -12.38 9.82
CA GLN A 16 -3.86 -13.59 9.28
C GLN A 16 -4.69 -13.38 8.02
N ALA A 17 -4.92 -12.13 7.60
CA ALA A 17 -5.68 -11.84 6.39
C ALA A 17 -5.04 -12.52 5.18
N THR A 18 -5.89 -13.14 4.35
CA THR A 18 -5.43 -13.86 3.17
C THR A 18 -5.46 -12.97 1.93
N VAL A 19 -4.35 -12.94 1.21
CA VAL A 19 -4.22 -12.29 -0.10
C VAL A 19 -3.87 -13.32 -1.18
N LEU A 20 -4.06 -12.94 -2.43
CA LEU A 20 -3.69 -13.71 -3.61
C LEU A 20 -2.51 -13.05 -4.30
N ASP A 21 -1.48 -13.82 -4.64
CA ASP A 21 -0.42 -13.37 -5.53
C ASP A 21 -0.86 -13.42 -7.01
N ALA A 22 0.03 -13.01 -7.91
CA ALA A 22 -0.22 -13.05 -9.36
C ALA A 22 -0.40 -14.48 -9.91
N ALA A 23 0.15 -15.50 -9.25
CA ALA A 23 -0.05 -16.91 -9.60
C ALA A 23 -1.40 -17.47 -9.05
N GLY A 24 -2.07 -16.74 -8.17
CA GLY A 24 -3.28 -17.15 -7.47
C GLY A 24 -3.03 -17.97 -6.21
N ALA A 25 -1.79 -18.05 -5.73
CA ALA A 25 -1.50 -18.68 -4.45
C ALA A 25 -2.05 -17.82 -3.30
N ARG A 26 -2.60 -18.49 -2.29
CA ARG A 26 -3.09 -17.86 -1.07
C ARG A 26 -1.94 -17.64 -0.11
N VAL A 27 -1.72 -16.38 0.28
CA VAL A 27 -0.62 -15.96 1.16
C VAL A 27 -1.20 -15.22 2.36
N GLN A 28 -0.67 -15.45 3.55
CA GLN A 28 -1.03 -14.66 4.73
C GLN A 28 -0.21 -13.38 4.75
N LEU A 29 -0.83 -12.24 5.04
CA LEU A 29 -0.10 -10.96 5.08
C LEU A 29 1.18 -11.02 5.95
N ALA A 30 1.13 -11.74 7.08
CA ALA A 30 2.27 -11.85 7.98
C ALA A 30 3.55 -12.38 7.34
N SER A 31 3.49 -13.15 6.25
CA SER A 31 4.70 -13.66 5.60
C SER A 31 5.59 -12.54 5.06
N PHE A 32 5.02 -11.38 4.72
CA PHE A 32 5.77 -10.31 4.08
C PHE A 32 6.77 -9.60 4.99
N TRP A 33 6.60 -9.67 6.32
CA TRP A 33 7.52 -9.06 7.29
C TRP A 33 8.27 -10.06 8.18
N GLN A 34 8.23 -11.37 7.86
CA GLN A 34 8.99 -12.37 8.62
C GLN A 34 10.51 -12.22 8.47
N ASN A 35 10.98 -11.72 7.32
CA ASN A 35 12.40 -11.60 6.99
C ASN A 35 12.94 -10.17 7.12
N GLY A 36 12.13 -9.23 7.59
CA GLY A 36 12.52 -7.84 7.71
C GLY A 36 11.35 -6.87 7.62
N PRO A 37 11.63 -5.56 7.65
CA PRO A 37 10.59 -4.54 7.51
C PRO A 37 9.83 -4.65 6.20
N CYS A 38 8.52 -4.48 6.26
CA CYS A 38 7.63 -4.52 5.12
C CYS A 38 6.72 -3.30 5.07
N MET A 39 6.62 -2.67 3.90
CA MET A 39 5.69 -1.59 3.61
C MET A 39 4.57 -2.09 2.73
N LEU A 40 3.38 -2.21 3.33
CA LEU A 40 2.14 -2.57 2.66
C LEU A 40 1.47 -1.28 2.18
N VAL A 41 1.42 -1.10 0.87
CA VAL A 41 0.71 0.01 0.22
C VAL A 41 -0.63 -0.52 -0.27
N LEU A 42 -1.70 -0.27 0.50
CA LEU A 42 -3.04 -0.70 0.18
C LEU A 42 -3.66 0.27 -0.82
N LEU A 43 -3.75 -0.15 -2.08
CA LEU A 43 -4.38 0.61 -3.16
C LEU A 43 -5.89 0.63 -2.97
N ARG A 44 -6.54 1.66 -3.51
CA ARG A 44 -8.01 1.76 -3.47
C ARG A 44 -8.67 0.75 -4.43
N GLN A 45 -8.22 0.69 -5.68
CA GLN A 45 -8.64 -0.24 -6.74
C GLN A 45 -7.72 -0.06 -7.95
N PHE A 46 -7.55 -1.10 -8.78
CA PHE A 46 -6.49 -1.13 -9.81
C PHE A 46 -6.73 -0.19 -11.00
N GLY A 47 -7.98 0.20 -11.26
CA GLY A 47 -8.36 1.16 -12.31
C GLY A 47 -8.38 2.64 -11.86
N CYS A 48 -7.98 2.94 -10.62
CA CYS A 48 -8.09 4.29 -10.08
C CYS A 48 -6.95 5.21 -10.54
N VAL A 49 -7.30 6.41 -11.01
CA VAL A 49 -6.34 7.43 -11.44
C VAL A 49 -5.33 7.82 -10.35
N SER A 50 -5.75 7.93 -9.09
CA SER A 50 -4.84 8.28 -8.00
C SER A 50 -3.92 7.11 -7.63
N CYS A 51 -4.35 5.86 -7.86
CA CYS A 51 -3.50 4.69 -7.67
C CYS A 51 -2.43 4.62 -8.76
N ALA A 52 -2.77 4.97 -10.01
CA ALA A 52 -1.78 5.09 -11.08
C ALA A 52 -0.72 6.17 -10.76
N GLN A 53 -1.15 7.33 -10.25
CA GLN A 53 -0.23 8.38 -9.81
C GLN A 53 0.66 7.91 -8.64
N GLN A 54 0.04 7.34 -7.60
CA GLN A 54 0.76 6.83 -6.43
C GLN A 54 1.80 5.77 -6.81
N VAL A 55 1.45 4.83 -7.67
CA VAL A 55 2.38 3.77 -8.11
C VAL A 55 3.46 4.32 -9.02
N THR A 56 3.18 5.29 -9.88
CA THR A 56 4.21 5.94 -10.69
C THR A 56 5.24 6.65 -9.82
N GLU A 57 4.78 7.41 -8.83
CA GLU A 57 5.63 8.11 -7.87
C GLU A 57 6.47 7.12 -7.05
N LEU A 58 5.84 6.08 -6.51
CA LEU A 58 6.51 5.04 -5.72
C LEU A 58 7.52 4.25 -6.57
N SER A 59 7.19 3.91 -7.82
CA SER A 59 8.05 3.15 -8.72
C SER A 59 9.41 3.81 -8.91
N SER A 60 9.45 5.15 -8.96
CA SER A 60 10.71 5.91 -9.07
C SER A 60 11.60 5.84 -7.82
N ARG A 61 11.08 5.36 -6.69
CA ARG A 61 11.74 5.31 -5.38
C ARG A 61 11.92 3.90 -4.83
N LEU A 62 11.47 2.87 -5.55
CA LEU A 62 11.53 1.47 -5.08
C LEU A 62 12.95 1.02 -4.74
N ASP A 63 13.94 1.43 -5.54
CA ASP A 63 15.34 1.10 -5.27
C ASP A 63 15.86 1.70 -3.95
N GLU A 64 15.36 2.86 -3.54
CA GLU A 64 15.73 3.46 -2.25
C GLU A 64 15.14 2.65 -1.08
N LEU A 65 13.88 2.23 -1.19
CA LEU A 65 13.23 1.38 -0.21
C LEU A 65 13.94 0.02 -0.10
N ALA A 66 14.29 -0.58 -1.25
CA ALA A 66 15.02 -1.83 -1.31
C ALA A 66 16.42 -1.71 -0.66
N ARG A 67 17.16 -0.63 -0.95
CA ARG A 67 18.46 -0.36 -0.30
C ARG A 67 18.35 -0.12 1.20
N ALA A 68 17.23 0.43 1.68
CA ALA A 68 16.93 0.55 3.11
C ALA A 68 16.52 -0.80 3.76
N GLY A 69 16.48 -1.89 2.98
CA GLY A 69 16.09 -3.22 3.45
C GLY A 69 14.60 -3.33 3.73
N VAL A 70 13.77 -2.51 3.07
CA VAL A 70 12.31 -2.54 3.18
C VAL A 70 11.72 -3.32 2.02
N HIS A 71 10.98 -4.37 2.35
CA HIS A 71 10.17 -5.10 1.38
C HIS A 71 8.92 -4.27 1.05
N THR A 72 8.69 -3.91 -0.21
CA THR A 72 7.53 -3.12 -0.62
C THR A 72 6.49 -4.03 -1.27
N VAL A 73 5.26 -3.98 -0.78
CA VAL A 73 4.15 -4.81 -1.27
C VAL A 73 2.94 -3.93 -1.58
N LEU A 74 2.46 -3.98 -2.82
CA LEU A 74 1.20 -3.38 -3.23
C LEU A 74 0.07 -4.36 -2.96
N VAL A 75 -0.96 -3.91 -2.24
CA VAL A 75 -2.17 -4.71 -1.98
C VAL A 75 -3.33 -4.03 -2.68
N GLY A 76 -3.93 -4.68 -3.67
CA GLY A 76 -5.20 -4.24 -4.25
C GLY A 76 -6.40 -4.98 -3.69
N ASN A 77 -7.59 -4.66 -4.20
CA ASN A 77 -8.85 -5.31 -3.84
C ASN A 77 -9.65 -5.79 -5.06
N GLY A 78 -8.99 -5.88 -6.21
CA GLY A 78 -9.56 -6.41 -7.44
C GLY A 78 -9.40 -7.93 -7.52
N THR A 79 -9.83 -8.49 -8.64
CA THR A 79 -9.54 -9.87 -9.04
C THR A 79 -8.06 -10.08 -9.32
N ARG A 80 -7.64 -11.35 -9.41
CA ARG A 80 -6.27 -11.70 -9.81
C ARG A 80 -5.96 -11.23 -11.23
N GLU A 81 -6.93 -11.34 -12.14
CA GLU A 81 -6.79 -10.92 -13.53
C GLU A 81 -6.54 -9.41 -13.62
N GLU A 82 -7.22 -8.62 -12.79
CA GLU A 82 -6.99 -7.17 -12.69
C GLU A 82 -5.62 -6.85 -12.07
N LEU A 83 -5.16 -7.64 -11.08
CA LEU A 83 -3.80 -7.53 -10.52
C LEU A 83 -2.73 -7.77 -11.61
N VAL A 84 -2.85 -8.84 -12.38
CA VAL A 84 -1.89 -9.16 -13.46
C VAL A 84 -1.86 -8.06 -14.50
N ALA A 85 -3.04 -7.59 -14.93
CA ALA A 85 -3.14 -6.45 -15.84
C ALA A 85 -2.53 -5.18 -15.23
N PHE A 86 -2.71 -4.93 -13.94
CA PHE A 86 -2.12 -3.79 -13.26
C PHE A 86 -0.58 -3.83 -13.26
N VAL A 87 0.01 -4.98 -12.95
CA VAL A 87 1.46 -5.20 -12.95
C VAL A 87 2.06 -4.94 -14.33
N ASP A 88 1.45 -5.48 -15.38
CA ASP A 88 1.88 -5.28 -16.76
C ASP A 88 1.78 -3.80 -17.18
N ARG A 89 0.63 -3.17 -16.95
CA ARG A 89 0.38 -1.75 -17.27
C ARG A 89 1.37 -0.79 -16.64
N HIS A 90 1.84 -1.10 -15.43
CA HIS A 90 2.78 -0.26 -14.68
C HIS A 90 4.23 -0.72 -14.79
N ALA A 91 4.52 -1.72 -15.65
CA ALA A 91 5.86 -2.28 -15.83
C ALA A 91 6.54 -2.68 -14.50
N LEU A 92 5.76 -3.23 -13.57
CA LEU A 92 6.25 -3.61 -12.23
C LEU A 92 6.98 -4.97 -12.24
N ALA A 93 6.87 -5.72 -13.33
CA ALA A 93 7.57 -6.99 -13.49
C ALA A 93 9.09 -6.79 -13.39
N GLY A 94 9.72 -7.43 -12.40
CA GLY A 94 11.16 -7.33 -12.15
C GLY A 94 11.60 -6.09 -11.36
N ALA A 95 10.69 -5.16 -11.05
CA ALA A 95 10.97 -4.10 -10.09
C ALA A 95 11.02 -4.66 -8.65
N PRO A 96 11.70 -4.01 -7.69
CA PRO A 96 11.78 -4.48 -6.32
C PRO A 96 10.50 -4.15 -5.53
N VAL A 97 9.37 -4.67 -6.02
CA VAL A 97 8.04 -4.55 -5.44
C VAL A 97 7.26 -5.83 -5.72
N GLU A 98 6.56 -6.32 -4.71
CA GLU A 98 5.60 -7.41 -4.86
C GLU A 98 4.18 -6.84 -4.98
N ALA A 99 3.31 -7.48 -5.76
CA ALA A 99 1.92 -7.05 -5.90
C ALA A 99 0.98 -8.23 -5.66
N VAL A 100 0.01 -8.01 -4.77
CA VAL A 100 -1.00 -8.98 -4.34
C VAL A 100 -2.37 -8.34 -4.34
N THR A 101 -3.42 -9.16 -4.22
CA THR A 101 -4.80 -8.67 -4.12
C THR A 101 -5.57 -9.36 -3.01
N ASP A 102 -6.46 -8.62 -2.36
CA ASP A 102 -7.39 -9.06 -1.32
C ASP A 102 -8.83 -8.85 -1.83
N PRO A 103 -9.36 -9.76 -2.67
CA PRO A 103 -10.70 -9.62 -3.23
C PRO A 103 -11.78 -9.66 -2.15
N GLU A 104 -11.51 -10.37 -1.05
CA GLU A 104 -12.42 -10.54 0.08
C GLU A 104 -12.36 -9.36 1.04
N LEU A 105 -11.46 -8.39 0.87
CA LEU A 105 -11.27 -7.21 1.72
C LEU A 105 -10.99 -7.55 3.21
N GLU A 106 -10.41 -8.71 3.50
CA GLU A 106 -10.08 -9.14 4.86
C GLU A 106 -9.10 -8.15 5.53
N ALA A 107 -8.00 -7.82 4.86
CA ALA A 107 -6.99 -6.90 5.33
C ALA A 107 -7.55 -5.48 5.46
N TYR A 108 -8.34 -5.04 4.46
CA TYR A 108 -8.95 -3.72 4.45
C TYR A 108 -9.90 -3.51 5.64
N ARG A 109 -10.72 -4.52 5.96
CA ARG A 109 -11.62 -4.51 7.12
C ARG A 109 -10.84 -4.55 8.42
N ALA A 110 -9.85 -5.43 8.54
CA ALA A 110 -9.03 -5.58 9.74
C ALA A 110 -8.24 -4.31 10.07
N LEU A 111 -7.80 -3.58 9.04
CA LEU A 111 -7.14 -2.29 9.16
C LEU A 111 -8.10 -1.11 9.33
N GLY A 112 -9.42 -1.32 9.34
CA GLY A 112 -10.41 -0.25 9.49
C GLY A 112 -10.32 0.81 8.38
N LEU A 113 -9.93 0.41 7.16
CA LEU A 113 -9.84 1.33 6.02
C LEU A 113 -11.22 1.83 5.61
N VAL A 114 -11.28 3.09 5.18
CA VAL A 114 -12.55 3.77 4.89
C VAL A 114 -13.25 3.09 3.71
N ARG A 115 -14.53 2.73 3.88
CA ARG A 115 -15.40 2.27 2.80
C ARG A 115 -16.60 3.21 2.71
N SER A 116 -16.60 4.10 1.71
CA SER A 116 -17.60 5.16 1.59
C SER A 116 -17.78 5.63 0.14
N ALA A 117 -19.04 5.65 -0.31
CA ALA A 117 -19.41 6.28 -1.58
C ALA A 117 -19.15 7.79 -1.57
N TRP A 118 -19.39 8.47 -0.44
CA TRP A 118 -19.13 9.91 -0.31
C TRP A 118 -17.65 10.27 -0.42
N ALA A 119 -16.77 9.43 0.14
CA ALA A 119 -15.32 9.57 -0.03
C ALA A 119 -14.87 9.43 -1.49
N THR A 120 -15.70 8.80 -2.33
CA THR A 120 -15.46 8.54 -3.75
C THR A 120 -16.01 9.63 -4.68
N VAL A 121 -17.19 10.19 -4.38
CA VAL A 121 -17.87 11.19 -5.24
C VAL A 121 -17.90 12.61 -4.66
N GLY A 122 -17.25 12.85 -3.52
CA GLY A 122 -17.21 14.15 -2.89
C GLY A 122 -16.45 15.21 -3.70
N PRO A 123 -16.65 16.51 -3.42
CA PRO A 123 -16.05 17.61 -4.19
C PRO A 123 -14.51 17.52 -4.28
N ARG A 124 -13.85 17.13 -3.17
CA ARG A 124 -12.40 16.92 -3.12
C ARG A 124 -11.94 15.77 -4.03
N ALA A 125 -12.72 14.69 -4.08
CA ALA A 125 -12.42 13.53 -4.90
C ALA A 125 -12.57 13.84 -6.41
N ILE A 126 -13.58 14.64 -6.78
CA ILE A 126 -13.78 15.13 -8.14
C ILE A 126 -12.60 16.02 -8.56
N VAL A 127 -12.23 17.01 -7.74
CA VAL A 127 -11.09 17.91 -8.04
C VAL A 127 -9.78 17.13 -8.17
N GLY A 128 -9.53 16.16 -7.28
CA GLY A 128 -8.36 15.29 -7.36
C GLY A 128 -8.33 14.45 -8.64
N THR A 129 -9.47 13.87 -9.02
CA THR A 129 -9.62 13.08 -10.24
C THR A 129 -9.35 13.92 -11.48
N VAL A 130 -9.94 15.11 -11.59
CA VAL A 130 -9.74 16.03 -12.72
C VAL A 130 -8.26 16.44 -12.83
N ARG A 131 -7.61 16.77 -11.72
CA ARG A 131 -6.18 17.12 -11.70
C ARG A 131 -5.29 15.98 -12.16
N ALA A 132 -5.54 14.76 -11.68
CA ALA A 132 -4.73 13.60 -12.06
C ALA A 132 -4.93 13.25 -13.55
N MET A 133 -6.15 13.37 -14.08
CA MET A 133 -6.41 13.22 -15.51
C MET A 133 -5.71 14.30 -16.35
N ALA A 134 -5.72 15.55 -15.89
CA ALA A 134 -4.99 16.64 -16.55
C ALA A 134 -3.47 16.41 -16.53
N ALA A 135 -2.95 15.69 -15.54
CA ALA A 135 -1.55 15.27 -15.45
C ALA A 135 -1.23 14.02 -16.31
N GLY A 136 -2.18 13.53 -17.11
CA GLY A 136 -1.97 12.41 -18.05
C GLY A 136 -2.28 11.02 -17.49
N PHE A 137 -2.79 10.91 -16.26
CA PHE A 137 -3.16 9.62 -15.69
C PHE A 137 -4.58 9.20 -16.15
N PRO A 138 -4.75 8.02 -16.77
CA PRO A 138 -6.06 7.59 -17.27
C PRO A 138 -6.99 7.18 -16.12
N HIS A 139 -8.24 7.66 -16.15
CA HIS A 139 -9.32 7.11 -15.32
C HIS A 139 -9.99 5.97 -16.08
N ARG A 140 -9.96 4.76 -15.52
CA ARG A 140 -10.53 3.55 -16.17
C ARG A 140 -11.81 3.10 -15.48
N ALA A 141 -12.50 2.16 -16.14
CA ALA A 141 -13.57 1.42 -15.50
C ALA A 141 -13.04 0.84 -14.17
N PRO A 142 -13.79 0.96 -13.07
CA PRO A 142 -13.30 0.46 -11.80
C PRO A 142 -13.10 -1.05 -11.78
N GLU A 143 -11.95 -1.45 -11.23
CA GLU A 143 -11.44 -2.81 -11.11
C GLU A 143 -11.29 -3.13 -9.60
N GLY A 144 -12.35 -3.66 -8.98
CA GLY A 144 -12.50 -3.85 -7.52
C GLY A 144 -13.62 -3.01 -6.87
N ASP A 145 -13.68 -2.99 -5.54
CA ASP A 145 -14.71 -2.22 -4.81
C ASP A 145 -14.45 -0.71 -4.89
N ARG A 146 -15.32 -0.02 -5.62
CA ARG A 146 -15.28 1.45 -5.82
C ARG A 146 -15.37 2.24 -4.52
N THR A 147 -16.06 1.75 -3.50
CA THR A 147 -16.29 2.50 -2.27
C THR A 147 -15.13 2.37 -1.29
N GLN A 148 -14.30 1.34 -1.46
CA GLN A 148 -13.14 1.09 -0.63
C GLN A 148 -12.07 2.15 -0.86
N GLN A 149 -11.43 2.62 0.21
CA GLN A 149 -10.25 3.47 0.17
C GLN A 149 -9.01 2.66 0.56
N GLY A 150 -7.85 3.20 0.17
CA GLY A 150 -6.55 2.63 0.47
C GLY A 150 -5.95 3.11 1.79
N GLY A 151 -4.66 2.82 1.95
CA GLY A 151 -3.86 3.22 3.10
C GLY A 151 -2.43 2.73 2.97
N VAL A 152 -1.65 2.96 4.02
CA VAL A 152 -0.29 2.46 4.15
C VAL A 152 -0.13 1.86 5.54
N LEU A 153 0.50 0.70 5.61
CA LEU A 153 0.95 0.07 6.84
C LEU A 153 2.43 -0.30 6.67
N PHE A 154 3.31 0.32 7.47
CA PHE A 154 4.72 -0.03 7.53
C PHE A 154 4.99 -0.80 8.82
N VAL A 155 5.60 -1.96 8.71
CA VAL A 155 5.83 -2.91 9.80
C VAL A 155 7.32 -3.26 9.86
N ASP A 156 7.90 -3.36 11.06
CA ASP A 156 9.25 -3.88 11.22
C ASP A 156 9.28 -5.43 11.21
N GLY A 157 10.49 -6.02 11.21
CA GLY A 157 10.63 -7.49 11.20
C GLY A 157 10.13 -8.21 12.46
N ARG A 158 9.71 -7.48 13.50
CA ARG A 158 9.10 -8.03 14.72
C ARG A 158 7.58 -7.94 14.69
N GLY A 159 7.00 -7.44 13.61
CA GLY A 159 5.57 -7.20 13.51
C GLY A 159 5.12 -5.94 14.26
N VAL A 160 6.02 -4.99 14.54
CA VAL A 160 5.65 -3.71 15.16
C VAL A 160 5.36 -2.68 14.08
N VAL A 161 4.24 -1.99 14.21
CA VAL A 161 3.83 -0.94 13.27
C VAL A 161 4.67 0.31 13.47
N ARG A 162 5.31 0.74 12.39
CA ARG A 162 6.21 1.90 12.31
C ARG A 162 5.57 3.12 11.69
N LEU A 163 4.56 2.91 10.84
CA LEU A 163 3.75 3.95 10.23
C LEU A 163 2.41 3.32 9.86
N TYR A 164 1.31 4.02 10.12
CA TYR A 164 0.00 3.63 9.63
C TYR A 164 -0.74 4.88 9.18
N LYS A 165 -1.33 4.86 7.97
CA LYS A 165 -2.23 5.91 7.51
C LYS A 165 -3.37 5.28 6.73
N ARG A 166 -4.60 5.70 7.05
CA ARG A 166 -5.79 5.43 6.23
C ARG A 166 -6.10 6.61 5.30
N ASN A 167 -6.43 6.33 4.05
CA ASN A 167 -6.82 7.37 3.11
C ASN A 167 -8.29 7.75 3.38
N ARG A 168 -8.58 9.05 3.56
CA ARG A 168 -9.94 9.54 3.85
C ARG A 168 -10.76 9.81 2.58
N SER A 169 -10.09 10.03 1.46
CA SER A 169 -10.70 10.28 0.15
C SER A 169 -9.76 9.88 -1.00
N ILE A 170 -10.26 9.98 -2.24
CA ILE A 170 -9.42 9.92 -3.44
C ILE A 170 -8.27 10.94 -3.33
N CYS A 171 -7.07 10.55 -3.79
CA CYS A 171 -5.83 11.32 -3.72
C CYS A 171 -5.30 11.63 -2.30
N ASP A 172 -5.87 11.08 -1.21
CA ASP A 172 -5.34 11.21 0.14
C ASP A 172 -4.34 10.07 0.47
N TYR A 173 -3.39 9.80 -0.42
CA TYR A 173 -2.32 8.83 -0.19
C TYR A 173 -1.05 9.53 0.34
N LEU A 174 -0.11 8.78 0.93
CA LEU A 174 1.19 9.34 1.32
C LEU A 174 2.11 9.44 0.10
N PRO A 175 2.74 10.61 -0.15
CA PRO A 175 3.73 10.74 -1.21
C PRO A 175 4.91 9.80 -0.95
N ALA A 176 5.57 9.37 -2.01
CA ALA A 176 6.67 8.42 -1.94
C ALA A 176 7.85 8.94 -1.10
N SER A 177 8.04 10.27 -1.04
CA SER A 177 9.05 10.89 -0.18
C SER A 177 8.85 10.60 1.31
N GLU A 178 7.60 10.65 1.79
CA GLU A 178 7.28 10.35 3.20
C GLU A 178 7.47 8.85 3.51
N LEU A 179 7.19 7.99 2.53
CA LEU A 179 7.44 6.55 2.63
C LEU A 179 8.94 6.24 2.75
N VAL A 180 9.76 6.87 1.89
CA VAL A 180 11.21 6.74 1.95
C VAL A 180 11.76 7.31 3.25
N GLU A 181 11.25 8.44 3.72
CA GLU A 181 11.68 9.02 5.00
C GLU A 181 11.40 8.07 6.17
N ALA A 182 10.21 7.47 6.23
CA ALA A 182 9.89 6.47 7.25
C ALA A 182 10.83 5.25 7.19
N ALA A 183 11.14 4.77 5.98
CA ALA A 183 12.10 3.68 5.78
C ALA A 183 13.51 4.03 6.26
N LEU A 184 14.00 5.23 5.94
CA LEU A 184 15.32 5.70 6.36
C LEU A 184 15.41 5.88 7.89
N ARG A 185 14.36 6.43 8.52
CA ARG A 185 14.31 6.53 10.00
C ARG A 185 14.47 5.17 10.65
N LEU A 186 13.73 4.16 10.18
CA LEU A 186 13.86 2.79 10.68
C LEU A 186 15.27 2.22 10.46
N ALA A 187 15.86 2.46 9.28
CA ALA A 187 17.22 2.00 8.98
C ALA A 187 18.27 2.61 9.93
N ILE A 188 18.16 3.90 10.25
CA ILE A 188 19.04 4.61 11.19
C ILE A 188 18.89 4.02 12.61
N GLU A 189 17.67 3.83 13.09
CA GLU A 189 17.42 3.24 14.41
C GLU A 189 17.99 1.82 14.54
N ARG A 190 17.88 1.01 13.48
CA ARG A 190 18.47 -0.33 13.43
C ARG A 190 19.99 -0.27 13.46
N ALA A 191 20.61 0.67 12.74
CA ALA A 191 22.05 0.86 12.75
C ALA A 191 22.57 1.33 14.12
N GLY A 192 21.84 2.24 14.79
CA GLY A 192 22.16 2.71 16.14
C GLY A 192 21.99 1.62 17.21
N SER A 193 21.01 0.72 17.05
CA SER A 193 20.80 -0.41 17.97
C SER A 193 21.80 -1.56 17.78
N ALA A 194 22.54 -1.57 16.66
CA ALA A 194 23.54 -2.59 16.32
C ALA A 194 24.98 -2.14 16.62
N ALA A 195 25.19 -0.94 17.17
CA ALA A 195 26.51 -0.49 17.60
C ALA A 195 27.00 -1.34 18.78
N PRO A 196 28.23 -1.93 18.72
CA PRO A 196 28.71 -2.81 19.77
C PRO A 196 29.05 -2.04 21.05
N VAL A 197 28.68 -2.63 22.19
CA VAL A 197 29.25 -2.32 23.52
C VAL A 197 30.66 -2.88 23.60
#